data_AF-A0A257PAG5-F1
#
_entry.id   AF-A0A257PAG5-F1
#
_cell.length_a   1.000
_cell.length_b   1.000
_cell.length_c   1.000
_cell.angle_alpha   90.00
_cell.angle_beta   90.00
_cell.angle_gamma   90.00
#
_symmetry.space_group_name_H-M   'P 1'
#
loop_
_entity.id
_entity.type
_entity.pdbx_description
1 polymer ?
#
loop_
_entity_poly.entity_id
_entity_poly.type
_entity_poly.pdbx_seq_one_letter_code
_entity_poly.pdbx_strand_id
1 'polypeptide(L)'
;SWKTGRASLLDAFTRNPRQIAPLLHGLTRLADSTLQALWAATCLPQDAALIAVGGYGRGELFPHSDIDLLLLLPQTQGSDAATDAAAERFITACWDIGLEIGASVRTPEACIDEAAKDITVQTALLESRFLCGNRALAQTLQARFFAHLDPRAFFQAKMREQQQRHIKFEDTPYALEPNCKESPGGLRDLQILLWIAHACGLGHTWKELAASGILAANTVRQVQRNETVIKRIRAHLHILAGRREDRLVFDQQSAVAQVLGFTATSSKRAGELLMQRYYWAAKAIEQINQIVLLDIEGRLWPQSVAQAQPLAGVEGVEDGRYVLRDGMIEPADLGLFQHEPWALLEIFAAFQRAPGARGLSPSALRAIYLARNCMDSAFRHDPRSRAQFVRILQAPQGIVHALRLMNRTSVLGRYLWAFRRIVGQMQHDLFHVYTVDQHILMVVRNMRRFFMPEHAHEYPLCSQLAANFDPPWVLILAAL
;
A
#
# COMPACT_ATOMS: atom_id res chain seq x y z
N SER A 1 -8.28 10.42 -34.10
CA SER A 1 -7.14 9.49 -34.02
C SER A 1 -6.69 9.37 -32.56
N TRP A 2 -6.00 8.28 -32.21
CA TRP A 2 -5.47 8.04 -30.86
C TRP A 2 -4.63 9.20 -30.32
N LYS A 3 -3.63 9.64 -31.11
CA LYS A 3 -2.69 10.71 -30.72
C LYS A 3 -3.40 12.03 -30.36
N THR A 4 -4.34 12.49 -31.21
CA THR A 4 -5.09 13.73 -30.98
C THR A 4 -6.02 13.63 -29.77
N GLY A 5 -6.73 12.50 -29.62
CA GLY A 5 -7.60 12.29 -28.46
C GLY A 5 -6.82 12.26 -27.14
N ARG A 6 -5.65 11.59 -27.14
CA ARG A 6 -4.75 11.52 -25.99
C ARG A 6 -4.26 12.91 -25.61
N ALA A 7 -3.79 13.71 -26.57
CA ALA A 7 -3.35 15.08 -26.32
C ALA A 7 -4.45 15.93 -25.68
N SER A 8 -5.67 15.90 -26.22
CA SER A 8 -6.81 16.64 -25.66
C SER A 8 -7.14 16.26 -24.21
N LEU A 9 -7.02 14.97 -23.85
CA LEU A 9 -7.24 14.50 -22.48
C LEU A 9 -6.15 14.98 -21.51
N LEU A 10 -4.89 14.97 -21.96
CA LEU A 10 -3.77 15.50 -21.17
C LEU A 10 -3.91 17.00 -20.97
N ASP A 11 -4.27 17.77 -22.01
CA ASP A 11 -4.50 19.22 -21.91
C ASP A 11 -5.67 19.56 -20.98
N ALA A 12 -6.74 18.77 -21.01
CA ALA A 12 -7.86 18.92 -20.08
C ALA A 12 -7.45 18.67 -18.62
N PHE A 13 -6.58 17.68 -18.38
CA PHE A 13 -6.05 17.39 -17.05
C PHE A 13 -5.07 18.45 -16.57
N THR A 14 -4.19 18.97 -17.43
CA THR A 14 -3.29 20.08 -17.10
C THR A 14 -4.06 21.33 -16.66
N ARG A 15 -5.21 21.61 -17.29
CA ARG A 15 -6.12 22.69 -16.85
C ARG A 15 -6.88 22.37 -15.56
N ASN A 16 -7.04 21.10 -15.21
CA ASN A 16 -7.76 20.64 -14.02
C ASN A 16 -6.91 19.63 -13.22
N PRO A 17 -5.76 20.05 -12.65
CA PRO A 17 -4.70 19.15 -12.18
C PRO A 17 -5.09 18.24 -11.01
N ARG A 18 -6.28 18.45 -10.42
CA ARG A 18 -6.86 17.63 -9.35
C ARG A 18 -7.83 16.54 -9.87
N GLN A 19 -8.25 16.58 -11.14
CA GLN A 19 -9.27 15.67 -11.67
C GLN A 19 -8.66 14.43 -12.33
N ILE A 20 -8.09 13.54 -11.52
CA ILE A 20 -7.43 12.32 -12.01
C ILE A 20 -8.39 11.29 -12.61
N ALA A 21 -9.58 11.10 -12.02
CA ALA A 21 -10.50 10.07 -12.49
C ALA A 21 -11.00 10.31 -13.94
N PRO A 22 -11.41 11.53 -14.33
CA PRO A 22 -11.71 11.83 -15.74
C PRO A 22 -10.56 11.55 -16.70
N LEU A 23 -9.31 11.81 -16.30
CA LEU A 23 -8.15 11.51 -17.13
C LEU A 23 -8.01 10.00 -17.36
N LEU A 24 -7.95 9.21 -16.28
CA LEU A 24 -7.72 7.76 -16.39
C LEU A 24 -8.86 7.08 -17.17
N HIS A 25 -10.12 7.38 -16.82
CA HIS A 25 -11.27 6.83 -17.55
C HIS A 25 -11.36 7.33 -18.99
N GLY A 26 -10.94 8.57 -19.25
CA GLY A 26 -10.87 9.13 -20.59
C GLY A 26 -9.86 8.39 -21.46
N LEU A 27 -8.65 8.18 -20.95
CA LEU A 27 -7.58 7.44 -21.65
C LEU A 27 -8.00 6.00 -21.90
N THR A 28 -8.57 5.32 -20.90
CA THR A 28 -9.07 3.95 -21.04
C THR A 28 -10.15 3.85 -22.13
N ARG A 29 -11.18 4.72 -22.11
CA ARG A 29 -12.25 4.67 -23.13
C ARG A 29 -11.75 5.00 -24.53
N LEU A 30 -10.79 5.92 -24.63
CA LEU A 30 -10.16 6.24 -25.91
C LEU A 30 -9.38 5.03 -26.44
N ALA A 31 -8.66 4.31 -25.58
CA ALA A 31 -7.95 3.09 -25.97
C ALA A 31 -8.93 1.99 -26.36
N ASP A 32 -10.01 1.77 -25.58
CA ASP A 32 -11.05 0.78 -25.86
C ASP A 32 -11.63 0.97 -27.27
N SER A 33 -12.13 2.18 -27.56
CA SER A 33 -12.72 2.52 -28.85
C SER A 33 -11.73 2.45 -30.02
N THR A 34 -10.47 2.83 -29.78
CA THR A 34 -9.41 2.74 -30.80
C THR A 34 -9.11 1.28 -31.14
N LEU A 35 -8.94 0.43 -30.12
CA LEU A 35 -8.65 -0.99 -30.30
C LEU A 35 -9.83 -1.74 -30.94
N GLN A 36 -11.06 -1.41 -30.57
CA GLN A 36 -12.26 -1.98 -31.20
C GLN A 36 -12.36 -1.61 -32.68
N ALA A 37 -11.99 -0.38 -33.06
CA ALA A 37 -11.95 0.04 -34.45
C ALA A 37 -10.85 -0.68 -35.24
N LEU A 38 -9.66 -0.86 -34.64
CA LEU A 38 -8.57 -1.63 -35.25
C LEU A 38 -8.95 -3.10 -35.43
N TRP A 39 -9.57 -3.70 -34.40
CA TRP A 39 -10.06 -5.09 -34.45
C TRP A 39 -11.01 -5.32 -35.63
N ALA A 40 -11.95 -4.40 -35.83
CA ALA A 40 -12.89 -4.46 -36.94
C ALA A 40 -12.22 -4.30 -38.32
N ALA A 41 -11.10 -3.57 -38.40
CA ALA A 41 -10.38 -3.33 -39.64
C ALA A 41 -9.42 -4.46 -40.05
N THR A 42 -8.95 -5.27 -39.10
CA THR A 42 -7.89 -6.28 -39.35
C THR A 42 -8.41 -7.69 -39.65
N CYS A 43 -9.74 -7.87 -39.70
CA CYS A 43 -10.43 -9.12 -40.02
C CYS A 43 -9.95 -10.32 -39.17
N LEU A 44 -9.82 -10.12 -37.85
CA LEU A 44 -9.53 -11.21 -36.93
C LEU A 44 -10.64 -12.27 -36.94
N PRO A 45 -10.33 -13.55 -36.63
CA PRO A 45 -11.33 -14.62 -36.60
C PRO A 45 -12.54 -14.27 -35.74
N GLN A 46 -13.74 -14.60 -36.19
CA GLN A 46 -14.99 -14.25 -35.49
C GLN A 46 -15.12 -14.95 -34.12
N ASP A 47 -14.46 -16.08 -33.98
CA ASP A 47 -14.41 -16.89 -32.77
C ASP A 47 -13.31 -16.43 -31.80
N ALA A 48 -12.44 -15.49 -32.18
CA ALA A 48 -11.44 -14.89 -31.30
C ALA A 48 -12.02 -13.76 -30.43
N ALA A 49 -11.33 -13.43 -29.33
CA ALA A 49 -11.71 -12.34 -28.43
C ALA A 49 -10.51 -11.45 -28.07
N LEU A 50 -10.78 -10.17 -27.87
CA LEU A 50 -9.81 -9.20 -27.35
C LEU A 50 -10.10 -8.90 -25.89
N ILE A 51 -9.09 -9.08 -25.04
CA ILE A 51 -9.18 -8.89 -23.59
C ILE A 51 -8.09 -7.89 -23.17
N ALA A 52 -8.47 -6.87 -22.42
CA ALA A 52 -7.53 -6.01 -21.70
C ALA A 52 -7.08 -6.73 -20.43
N VAL A 53 -5.78 -6.67 -20.11
CA VAL A 53 -5.22 -7.25 -18.88
C VAL A 53 -4.39 -6.20 -18.12
N GLY A 54 -3.96 -6.54 -16.90
CA GLY A 54 -3.12 -5.66 -16.10
C GLY A 54 -3.79 -4.34 -15.70
N GLY A 55 -3.00 -3.26 -15.65
CA GLY A 55 -3.48 -1.91 -15.33
C GLY A 55 -4.55 -1.40 -16.29
N TYR A 56 -4.45 -1.76 -17.57
CA TYR A 56 -5.44 -1.41 -18.59
C TYR A 56 -6.74 -2.22 -18.43
N GLY A 57 -6.63 -3.50 -18.06
CA GLY A 57 -7.75 -4.36 -17.69
C GLY A 57 -8.61 -3.77 -16.56
N ARG A 58 -7.98 -3.25 -15.50
CA ARG A 58 -8.68 -2.50 -14.42
C ARG A 58 -9.32 -1.18 -14.86
N GLY A 59 -9.05 -0.72 -16.09
CA GLY A 59 -9.51 0.57 -16.59
C GLY A 59 -8.72 1.77 -16.07
N GLU A 60 -7.46 1.56 -15.64
CA GLU A 60 -6.60 2.58 -15.06
C GLU A 60 -5.41 2.92 -15.94
N LEU A 61 -5.66 3.54 -17.09
CA LEU A 61 -4.59 3.94 -18.01
C LEU A 61 -3.99 5.30 -17.65
N PHE A 62 -2.70 5.32 -17.27
CA PHE A 62 -1.94 6.53 -16.99
C PHE A 62 -1.31 7.11 -18.27
N PRO A 63 -0.90 8.39 -18.29
CA PRO A 63 -0.40 9.07 -19.50
C PRO A 63 0.67 8.32 -20.27
N HIS A 64 1.59 7.67 -19.56
CA HIS A 64 2.70 6.87 -20.11
C HIS A 64 2.71 5.49 -19.44
N SER A 65 1.58 4.77 -19.52
CA SER A 65 1.51 3.36 -19.15
C SER A 65 1.17 2.52 -20.36
N ASP A 66 1.72 1.31 -20.35
CA ASP A 66 1.55 0.32 -21.39
C ASP A 66 0.09 -0.14 -21.46
N ILE A 67 -0.34 -0.55 -22.66
CA ILE A 67 -1.66 -1.13 -22.92
C ILE A 67 -1.48 -2.63 -23.10
N ASP A 68 -1.75 -3.39 -22.04
CA ASP A 68 -1.58 -4.84 -22.05
C ASP A 68 -2.84 -5.55 -22.57
N LEU A 69 -2.65 -6.42 -23.57
CA LEU A 69 -3.70 -7.12 -24.30
C LEU A 69 -3.46 -8.63 -24.33
N LEU A 70 -4.56 -9.37 -24.25
CA LEU A 70 -4.64 -10.79 -24.55
C LEU A 70 -5.55 -10.97 -25.78
N LEU A 71 -4.94 -11.43 -26.87
CA LEU A 71 -5.63 -11.93 -28.04
C LEU A 71 -5.95 -13.40 -27.79
N LEU A 72 -7.21 -13.68 -27.46
CA LEU A 72 -7.67 -15.01 -27.10
C LEU A 72 -8.19 -15.72 -28.35
N LEU A 73 -7.51 -16.79 -28.76
CA LEU A 73 -7.89 -17.62 -29.89
C LEU A 73 -8.65 -18.87 -29.44
N PRO A 74 -9.59 -19.39 -30.22
CA PRO A 74 -10.21 -20.69 -29.94
C PRO A 74 -9.17 -21.81 -29.94
N GLN A 75 -9.47 -22.92 -29.27
CA GLN A 75 -8.64 -24.11 -29.38
C GLN A 75 -8.86 -24.76 -30.74
N THR A 76 -7.87 -24.72 -31.63
CA THR A 76 -7.89 -25.39 -32.94
C THR A 76 -6.95 -26.58 -32.98
N GLN A 77 -7.24 -27.55 -33.84
CA GLN A 77 -6.30 -28.62 -34.17
C GLN A 77 -5.34 -28.11 -35.25
N GLY A 78 -4.21 -27.52 -34.83
CA GLY A 78 -3.16 -27.00 -35.72
C GLY A 78 -3.05 -25.46 -35.75
N SER A 79 -1.92 -24.96 -36.22
CA SER A 79 -1.70 -23.53 -36.51
C SER A 79 -2.44 -23.17 -37.81
N ASP A 80 -3.29 -22.15 -37.73
CA ASP A 80 -3.90 -21.52 -38.89
C ASP A 80 -3.09 -20.27 -39.25
N ALA A 81 -2.30 -20.37 -40.31
CA ALA A 81 -1.45 -19.27 -40.79
C ALA A 81 -2.25 -18.00 -41.10
N ALA A 82 -3.53 -18.10 -41.48
CA ALA A 82 -4.37 -16.93 -41.72
C ALA A 82 -4.69 -16.18 -40.42
N THR A 83 -4.95 -16.93 -39.34
CA THR A 83 -5.18 -16.38 -38.00
C THR A 83 -3.91 -15.74 -37.44
N ASP A 84 -2.77 -16.40 -37.56
CA ASP A 84 -1.47 -15.86 -37.10
C ASP A 84 -1.15 -14.55 -37.84
N ALA A 85 -1.30 -14.53 -39.16
CA ALA A 85 -1.12 -13.31 -39.96
C ALA A 85 -2.13 -12.20 -39.59
N ALA A 86 -3.37 -12.54 -39.20
CA ALA A 86 -4.35 -11.55 -38.75
C ALA A 86 -3.98 -10.94 -37.40
N ALA A 87 -3.47 -11.75 -36.47
CA ALA A 87 -2.96 -11.29 -35.19
C ALA A 87 -1.76 -10.34 -35.37
N GLU A 88 -0.80 -10.70 -36.23
CA GLU A 88 0.36 -9.87 -36.55
C GLU A 88 -0.05 -8.52 -37.18
N ARG A 89 -0.99 -8.54 -38.13
CA ARG A 89 -1.54 -7.30 -38.73
C ARG A 89 -2.19 -6.40 -37.68
N PHE A 90 -2.96 -6.98 -36.75
CA PHE A 90 -3.59 -6.21 -35.67
C PHE A 90 -2.57 -5.56 -34.73
N ILE A 91 -1.56 -6.32 -34.31
CA ILE A 91 -0.49 -5.81 -33.44
C ILE A 91 0.29 -4.71 -34.13
N THR A 92 0.65 -4.92 -35.41
CA THR A 92 1.35 -3.92 -36.23
C THR A 92 0.54 -2.64 -36.38
N ALA A 93 -0.76 -2.76 -36.68
CA ALA A 93 -1.66 -1.60 -36.79
C ALA A 93 -1.78 -0.81 -35.48
N CYS A 94 -1.71 -1.46 -34.32
CA CYS A 94 -1.66 -0.78 -33.03
C CYS A 94 -0.40 0.09 -32.90
N TRP A 95 0.77 -0.45 -33.26
CA TRP A 95 2.03 0.29 -33.21
C TRP A 95 2.06 1.44 -34.22
N ASP A 96 1.56 1.25 -35.44
CA ASP A 96 1.54 2.26 -36.50
C ASP A 96 0.79 3.53 -36.08
N ILE A 97 -0.30 3.39 -35.32
CA ILE A 97 -1.07 4.54 -34.80
C ILE A 97 -0.49 5.12 -33.51
N GLY A 98 0.58 4.53 -32.97
CA GLY A 98 1.29 4.96 -31.77
C GLY A 98 0.70 4.46 -30.45
N LEU A 99 0.05 3.30 -30.42
CA LEU A 99 -0.26 2.60 -29.17
C LEU A 99 0.98 1.82 -28.72
N GLU A 100 1.43 2.06 -27.49
CA GLU A 100 2.44 1.24 -26.83
C GLU A 100 1.75 0.02 -26.21
N ILE A 101 1.64 -1.07 -26.97
CA ILE A 101 0.96 -2.30 -26.53
C ILE A 101 1.94 -3.39 -26.12
N GLY A 102 1.60 -4.11 -25.04
CA GLY A 102 2.12 -5.44 -24.74
C GLY A 102 1.04 -6.47 -25.09
N ALA A 103 1.27 -7.33 -26.07
CA ALA A 103 0.25 -8.30 -26.50
C ALA A 103 0.72 -9.74 -26.31
N SER A 104 -0.20 -10.61 -25.87
CA SER A 104 -0.03 -12.06 -25.88
C SER A 104 -1.13 -12.69 -26.72
N VAL A 105 -0.77 -13.71 -27.52
CA VAL A 105 -1.71 -14.46 -28.36
C VAL A 105 -1.75 -15.89 -27.83
N ARG A 106 -2.89 -16.32 -27.28
CA ARG A 106 -3.00 -17.61 -26.58
C ARG A 106 -4.39 -18.21 -26.74
N THR A 107 -4.48 -19.53 -26.57
CA THR A 107 -5.75 -20.22 -26.35
C THR A 107 -6.11 -20.23 -24.86
N PRO A 108 -7.35 -20.58 -24.46
CA PRO A 108 -7.71 -20.73 -23.05
C PRO A 108 -6.80 -21.72 -22.33
N GLU A 109 -6.48 -22.87 -22.94
CA GLU A 109 -5.60 -23.88 -22.33
C GLU A 109 -4.20 -23.33 -22.06
N ALA A 110 -3.59 -22.69 -23.07
CA ALA A 110 -2.28 -22.07 -22.93
C ALA A 110 -2.26 -20.96 -21.86
N CYS A 111 -3.37 -20.24 -21.67
CA CYS A 111 -3.49 -19.26 -20.58
C CYS A 111 -3.46 -19.94 -19.20
N ILE A 112 -4.15 -21.06 -19.02
CA ILE A 112 -4.16 -21.81 -17.76
C ILE A 112 -2.78 -22.43 -17.49
N ASP A 113 -2.16 -23.05 -18.50
CA ASP A 113 -0.84 -23.66 -18.38
C ASP A 113 0.24 -22.63 -17.99
N GLU A 114 0.18 -21.44 -18.57
CA GLU A 114 1.13 -20.38 -18.26
C GLU A 114 0.86 -19.77 -16.87
N ALA A 115 -0.42 -19.59 -16.53
CA ALA A 115 -0.82 -19.12 -15.20
C ALA A 115 -0.42 -20.10 -14.09
N ALA A 116 -0.40 -21.41 -14.37
CA ALA A 116 0.10 -22.39 -13.40
C ALA A 116 1.60 -22.25 -13.09
N LYS A 117 2.38 -21.65 -14.01
CA LYS A 117 3.84 -21.49 -13.91
C LYS A 117 4.26 -20.11 -13.40
N ASP A 118 3.48 -19.07 -13.67
CA ASP A 118 3.83 -17.68 -13.36
C ASP A 118 2.68 -16.90 -12.66
N ILE A 119 2.96 -16.47 -11.43
CA ILE A 119 2.05 -15.62 -10.62
C ILE A 119 1.72 -14.29 -11.31
N THR A 120 2.62 -13.77 -12.16
CA THR A 120 2.41 -12.54 -12.93
C THR A 120 1.30 -12.75 -13.96
N VAL A 121 1.26 -13.92 -14.61
CA VAL A 121 0.20 -14.29 -15.55
C VAL A 121 -1.12 -14.54 -14.82
N GLN A 122 -1.11 -15.19 -13.64
CA GLN A 122 -2.31 -15.28 -12.81
C GLN A 122 -2.87 -13.89 -12.47
N THR A 123 -2.01 -12.96 -12.11
CA THR A 123 -2.41 -11.58 -11.79
C THR A 123 -3.00 -10.88 -13.01
N ALA A 124 -2.39 -11.02 -14.18
CA ALA A 124 -2.89 -10.41 -15.41
C ALA A 124 -4.28 -10.95 -15.80
N LEU A 125 -4.50 -12.26 -15.68
CA LEU A 125 -5.80 -12.90 -15.94
C LEU A 125 -6.87 -12.51 -14.91
N LEU A 126 -6.48 -12.33 -13.65
CA LEU A 126 -7.37 -11.86 -12.59
C LEU A 126 -7.89 -10.43 -12.84
N GLU A 127 -7.14 -9.63 -13.60
CA GLU A 127 -7.50 -8.28 -14.03
C GLU A 127 -8.09 -8.23 -15.45
N SER A 128 -8.55 -9.36 -15.99
CA SER A 128 -9.08 -9.43 -17.34
C SER A 128 -10.39 -8.65 -17.50
N ARG A 129 -10.45 -7.84 -18.57
CA ARG A 129 -11.65 -7.12 -19.00
C ARG A 129 -11.90 -7.33 -20.48
N PHE A 130 -13.04 -7.93 -20.81
CA PHE A 130 -13.46 -8.14 -22.19
C PHE A 130 -13.65 -6.81 -22.93
N LEU A 131 -13.05 -6.69 -24.12
CA LEU A 131 -13.20 -5.52 -25.00
C LEU A 131 -14.16 -5.79 -26.17
N CYS A 132 -13.88 -6.83 -26.98
CA CYS A 132 -14.68 -7.18 -28.15
C CYS A 132 -14.39 -8.61 -28.65
N GLY A 133 -15.14 -9.07 -29.66
CA GLY A 133 -15.05 -10.42 -30.23
C GLY A 133 -15.96 -11.43 -29.53
N ASN A 134 -15.52 -12.69 -29.47
CA ASN A 134 -16.30 -13.79 -28.91
C ASN A 134 -16.38 -13.74 -27.38
N ARG A 135 -17.51 -13.26 -26.87
CA ARG A 135 -17.76 -13.15 -25.42
C ARG A 135 -17.81 -14.52 -24.72
N ALA A 136 -18.31 -15.56 -25.37
CA ALA A 136 -18.42 -16.90 -24.77
C ALA A 136 -17.04 -17.52 -24.54
N LEU A 137 -16.09 -17.30 -25.46
CA LEU A 137 -14.71 -17.73 -25.32
C LEU A 137 -14.04 -17.04 -24.11
N ALA A 138 -14.22 -15.72 -23.96
CA ALA A 138 -13.69 -14.98 -22.83
C ALA A 138 -14.29 -15.46 -21.49
N GLN A 139 -15.59 -15.74 -21.45
CA GLN A 139 -16.26 -16.30 -20.26
C GLN A 139 -15.75 -17.70 -19.91
N THR A 140 -15.45 -18.53 -20.91
CA THR A 140 -14.88 -19.86 -20.72
C THR A 140 -13.49 -19.78 -20.10
N LEU A 141 -12.63 -18.87 -20.60
CA LEU A 141 -11.33 -18.62 -19.98
C LEU A 141 -11.48 -18.18 -18.52
N GLN A 142 -12.35 -17.21 -18.24
CA GLN A 142 -12.56 -16.71 -16.89
C GLN A 142 -13.03 -17.82 -15.92
N ALA A 143 -14.02 -18.61 -16.33
CA ALA A 143 -14.53 -19.73 -15.53
C ALA A 143 -13.45 -20.79 -15.26
N ARG A 144 -12.67 -21.16 -16.29
CA ARG A 144 -11.55 -22.09 -16.13
C ARG A 144 -10.46 -21.54 -15.21
N PHE A 145 -10.12 -20.26 -15.33
CA PHE A 145 -9.11 -19.62 -14.49
C PHE A 145 -9.48 -19.68 -13.02
N PHE A 146 -10.70 -19.25 -12.65
CA PHE A 146 -11.15 -19.30 -11.26
C PHE A 146 -11.31 -20.72 -10.72
N ALA A 147 -11.61 -21.71 -11.57
CA ALA A 147 -11.66 -23.11 -11.15
C ALA A 147 -10.27 -23.69 -10.80
N HIS A 148 -9.19 -23.16 -11.39
CA HIS A 148 -7.81 -23.61 -11.14
C HIS A 148 -7.06 -22.74 -10.12
N LEU A 149 -7.57 -21.55 -9.81
CA LEU A 149 -6.92 -20.63 -8.87
C LEU A 149 -7.05 -21.14 -7.44
N ASP A 150 -5.93 -21.48 -6.79
CA ASP A 150 -5.87 -21.73 -5.36
C ASP A 150 -5.66 -20.39 -4.59
N PRO A 151 -6.65 -19.91 -3.83
CA PRO A 151 -6.54 -18.64 -3.12
C PRO A 151 -5.44 -18.64 -2.05
N ARG A 152 -5.14 -19.78 -1.42
CA ARG A 152 -4.09 -19.88 -0.39
C ARG A 152 -2.70 -19.80 -1.00
N ALA A 153 -2.47 -20.54 -2.08
CA ALA A 153 -1.21 -20.46 -2.83
C ALA A 153 -1.00 -19.05 -3.40
N PHE A 154 -2.06 -18.45 -3.98
CA PHE A 154 -2.02 -17.09 -4.50
C PHE A 154 -1.69 -16.06 -3.41
N PHE A 155 -2.35 -16.14 -2.25
CA PHE A 155 -2.08 -15.28 -1.10
C PHE A 155 -0.61 -15.35 -0.70
N GLN A 156 -0.08 -16.57 -0.46
CA GLN A 156 1.31 -16.74 -0.04
C GLN A 156 2.30 -16.22 -1.09
N ALA A 157 2.06 -16.49 -2.36
CA ALA A 157 2.90 -15.98 -3.44
C ALA A 157 2.91 -14.44 -3.47
N LYS A 158 1.76 -13.80 -3.32
CA LYS A 158 1.65 -12.33 -3.29
C LYS A 158 2.23 -11.69 -2.03
N MET A 159 2.15 -12.35 -0.89
CA MET A 159 2.84 -11.90 0.33
C MET A 159 4.36 -11.91 0.15
N ARG A 160 4.93 -12.95 -0.49
CA ARG A 160 6.37 -13.01 -0.81
C ARG A 160 6.77 -11.92 -1.83
N GLU A 161 5.99 -11.72 -2.89
CA GLU A 161 6.20 -10.65 -3.88
C GLU A 161 6.22 -9.27 -3.21
N GLN A 162 5.26 -9.01 -2.31
CA GLN A 162 5.20 -7.76 -1.56
C GLN A 162 6.44 -7.57 -0.67
N GLN A 163 6.83 -8.61 0.09
CA GLN A 163 7.98 -8.53 0.98
C GLN A 163 9.27 -8.24 0.22
N GLN A 164 9.53 -8.95 -0.88
CA GLN A 164 10.70 -8.74 -1.72
C GLN A 164 10.72 -7.32 -2.32
N ARG A 165 9.56 -6.85 -2.79
CA ARG A 165 9.42 -5.47 -3.28
C ARG A 165 9.70 -4.46 -2.18
N HIS A 166 9.13 -4.62 -0.99
CA HIS A 166 9.36 -3.70 0.14
C HIS A 166 10.85 -3.64 0.51
N ILE A 167 11.54 -4.79 0.57
CA ILE A 167 13.00 -4.84 0.81
C ILE A 167 13.79 -4.06 -0.25
N LYS A 168 13.44 -4.19 -1.53
CA LYS A 168 14.07 -3.42 -2.62
C LYS A 168 13.93 -1.90 -2.46
N PHE A 169 12.92 -1.45 -1.71
CA PHE A 169 12.68 -0.04 -1.38
C PHE A 169 12.90 0.26 0.11
N GLU A 170 13.90 -0.40 0.71
CA GLU A 170 14.36 -0.17 2.09
C GLU A 170 13.29 -0.38 3.19
N ASP A 171 12.23 -1.12 2.89
CA ASP A 171 11.11 -1.43 3.79
C ASP A 171 10.48 -0.18 4.44
N THR A 172 10.49 0.95 3.72
CA THR A 172 9.98 2.22 4.25
C THR A 172 9.22 3.05 3.22
N PRO A 173 8.06 3.63 3.58
CA PRO A 173 7.40 4.64 2.76
C PRO A 173 8.08 6.01 2.87
N TYR A 174 9.05 6.19 3.78
CA TYR A 174 9.59 7.49 4.21
C TYR A 174 10.88 7.90 3.48
N ALA A 175 11.28 7.20 2.41
CA ALA A 175 12.41 7.59 1.58
C ALA A 175 12.19 8.99 0.96
N LEU A 176 13.24 9.81 0.86
CA LEU A 176 13.14 11.18 0.31
C LEU A 176 12.76 11.24 -1.18
N GLU A 177 13.07 10.19 -1.94
CA GLU A 177 12.73 10.07 -3.37
C GLU A 177 11.95 8.77 -3.64
N PRO A 178 10.71 8.66 -3.13
CA PRO A 178 9.96 7.43 -3.12
C PRO A 178 9.37 7.11 -4.50
N ASN A 179 9.04 5.83 -4.72
CA ASN A 179 8.32 5.39 -5.89
C ASN A 179 6.81 5.33 -5.61
N CYS A 180 6.01 6.09 -6.36
CA CYS A 180 4.56 6.19 -6.18
C CYS A 180 3.82 4.86 -6.41
N LYS A 181 4.42 3.94 -7.17
CA LYS A 181 3.83 2.65 -7.51
C LYS A 181 4.35 1.56 -6.58
N GLU A 182 5.67 1.42 -6.48
CA GLU A 182 6.32 0.20 -5.96
C GLU A 182 6.85 0.34 -4.52
N SER A 183 7.03 1.55 -3.96
CA SER A 183 7.42 1.69 -2.55
C SER A 183 6.32 1.19 -1.60
N PRO A 184 6.66 0.83 -0.35
CA PRO A 184 5.65 0.61 0.69
C PRO A 184 4.69 1.79 0.79
N GLY A 185 3.39 1.53 0.93
CA GLY A 185 2.36 2.57 0.87
C GLY A 185 2.04 3.11 -0.53
N GLY A 186 2.67 2.58 -1.59
CA GLY A 186 2.40 2.92 -2.98
C GLY A 186 1.16 2.25 -3.57
N LEU A 187 0.88 2.50 -4.85
CA LEU A 187 -0.28 1.92 -5.55
C LEU A 187 -0.25 0.39 -5.59
N ARG A 188 0.93 -0.23 -5.63
CA ARG A 188 1.07 -1.69 -5.68
C ARG A 188 0.55 -2.38 -4.43
N ASP A 189 0.70 -1.77 -3.25
CA ASP A 189 0.14 -2.32 -2.01
C ASP A 189 -1.39 -2.46 -2.11
N LEU A 190 -2.06 -1.41 -2.61
CA LEU A 190 -3.51 -1.41 -2.84
C LEU A 190 -3.93 -2.43 -3.91
N GLN A 191 -3.13 -2.58 -4.96
CA GLN A 191 -3.36 -3.56 -6.03
C GLN A 191 -3.26 -4.99 -5.49
N ILE A 192 -2.19 -5.31 -4.74
CA ILE A 192 -2.01 -6.62 -4.11
C ILE A 192 -3.20 -6.97 -3.21
N LEU A 193 -3.64 -6.01 -2.39
CA LEU A 193 -4.84 -6.17 -1.56
C LEU A 193 -6.06 -6.53 -2.41
N LEU A 194 -6.35 -5.78 -3.47
CA LEU A 194 -7.50 -6.05 -4.36
C LEU A 194 -7.37 -7.38 -5.09
N TRP A 195 -6.17 -7.76 -5.53
CA TRP A 195 -5.91 -9.06 -6.17
C TRP A 195 -6.17 -10.22 -5.22
N ILE A 196 -5.62 -10.14 -4.00
CA ILE A 196 -5.83 -11.16 -2.99
C ILE A 196 -7.32 -11.26 -2.64
N ALA A 197 -8.01 -10.13 -2.45
CA ALA A 197 -9.44 -10.11 -2.18
C ALA A 197 -10.25 -10.75 -3.32
N HIS A 198 -9.91 -10.44 -4.58
CA HIS A 198 -10.57 -11.01 -5.74
C HIS A 198 -10.35 -12.52 -5.85
N ALA A 199 -9.09 -12.98 -5.67
CA ALA A 199 -8.76 -14.40 -5.66
C ALA A 199 -9.50 -15.17 -4.56
N CYS A 200 -9.78 -14.53 -3.42
CA CYS A 200 -10.55 -15.12 -2.32
C CYS A 200 -12.08 -15.00 -2.48
N GLY A 201 -12.59 -14.42 -3.57
CA GLY A 201 -14.03 -14.20 -3.75
C GLY A 201 -14.62 -13.12 -2.83
N LEU A 202 -13.80 -12.23 -2.27
CA LEU A 202 -14.19 -11.17 -1.33
C LEU A 202 -14.56 -9.85 -2.03
N GLY A 203 -14.46 -9.82 -3.36
CA GLY A 203 -14.69 -8.65 -4.21
C GLY A 203 -13.42 -8.16 -4.91
N HIS A 204 -13.61 -7.44 -6.01
CA HIS A 204 -12.54 -6.90 -6.87
C HIS A 204 -12.54 -5.37 -6.93
N THR A 205 -13.48 -4.72 -6.24
CA THR A 205 -13.56 -3.26 -6.11
C THR A 205 -13.66 -2.84 -4.65
N TRP A 206 -13.24 -1.61 -4.32
CA TRP A 206 -13.38 -1.09 -2.96
C TRP A 206 -14.82 -1.13 -2.43
N LYS A 207 -15.81 -0.96 -3.32
CA LYS A 207 -17.23 -1.04 -2.96
C LYS A 207 -17.62 -2.47 -2.57
N GLU A 208 -17.14 -3.46 -3.30
CA GLU A 208 -17.39 -4.87 -2.99
C GLU A 208 -16.68 -5.32 -1.71
N LEU A 209 -15.45 -4.85 -1.46
CA LEU A 209 -14.76 -5.11 -0.20
C LEU A 209 -15.52 -4.55 1.02
N ALA A 210 -16.29 -3.47 0.83
CA ALA A 210 -17.21 -3.01 1.86
C ALA A 210 -18.44 -3.92 2.00
N ALA A 211 -19.00 -4.38 0.88
CA ALA A 211 -20.14 -5.29 0.88
C ALA A 211 -19.80 -6.67 1.50
N SER A 212 -18.56 -7.15 1.36
CA SER A 212 -18.07 -8.40 1.97
C SER A 212 -17.67 -8.25 3.45
N GLY A 213 -17.78 -7.04 4.03
CA GLY A 213 -17.47 -6.77 5.43
C GLY A 213 -15.98 -6.74 5.78
N ILE A 214 -15.08 -6.85 4.79
CA ILE A 214 -13.62 -6.71 4.98
C ILE A 214 -13.30 -5.26 5.40
N LEU A 215 -13.90 -4.29 4.71
CA LEU A 215 -13.71 -2.87 4.97
C LEU A 215 -15.00 -2.18 5.41
N ALA A 216 -14.90 -1.27 6.38
CA ALA A 216 -16.00 -0.36 6.67
C ALA A 216 -16.11 0.73 5.58
N ALA A 217 -17.34 1.21 5.30
CA ALA A 217 -17.59 2.20 4.25
C ALA A 217 -16.82 3.52 4.45
N ASN A 218 -16.63 3.95 5.70
CA ASN A 218 -15.80 5.12 6.03
C ASN A 218 -14.32 4.89 5.71
N THR A 219 -13.81 3.68 5.95
CA THR A 219 -12.45 3.27 5.62
C THR A 219 -12.25 3.25 4.11
N VAL A 220 -13.19 2.71 3.33
CA VAL A 220 -13.13 2.77 1.86
C VAL A 220 -12.96 4.19 1.34
N ARG A 221 -13.74 5.16 1.86
CA ARG A 221 -13.58 6.57 1.49
C ARG A 221 -12.19 7.12 1.81
N GLN A 222 -11.56 6.67 2.89
CA GLN A 222 -10.20 7.07 3.26
C GLN A 222 -9.17 6.46 2.30
N VAL A 223 -9.29 5.16 1.99
CA VAL A 223 -8.43 4.47 1.02
C VAL A 223 -8.49 5.17 -0.33
N GLN A 224 -9.68 5.39 -0.88
CA GLN A 224 -9.88 6.06 -2.17
C GLN A 224 -9.28 7.48 -2.20
N ARG A 225 -9.36 8.23 -1.09
CA ARG A 225 -8.75 9.56 -0.98
C ARG A 225 -7.23 9.50 -1.03
N ASN A 226 -6.62 8.55 -0.32
CA ASN A 226 -5.16 8.37 -0.30
C ASN A 226 -4.67 7.85 -1.65
N GLU A 227 -5.34 6.87 -2.22
CA GLU A 227 -5.09 6.37 -3.57
C GLU A 227 -5.14 7.50 -4.60
N THR A 228 -6.18 8.34 -4.55
CA THR A 228 -6.32 9.51 -5.43
C THR A 228 -5.14 10.48 -5.33
N VAL A 229 -4.58 10.68 -4.12
CA VAL A 229 -3.38 11.51 -3.94
C VAL A 229 -2.21 10.92 -4.69
N ILE A 230 -1.92 9.63 -4.50
CA ILE A 230 -0.79 8.95 -5.14
C ILE A 230 -0.98 8.90 -6.68
N LYS A 231 -2.19 8.59 -7.15
CA LYS A 231 -2.52 8.59 -8.59
C LYS A 231 -2.31 9.97 -9.23
N ARG A 232 -2.69 11.06 -8.56
CA ARG A 232 -2.46 12.43 -9.06
C ARG A 232 -0.98 12.75 -9.20
N ILE A 233 -0.19 12.44 -8.16
CA ILE A 233 1.27 12.66 -8.17
C ILE A 233 1.90 11.89 -9.33
N ARG A 234 1.58 10.60 -9.45
CA ARG A 234 2.07 9.73 -10.52
C ARG A 234 1.70 10.24 -11.91
N ALA A 235 0.46 10.68 -12.14
CA ALA A 235 0.05 11.20 -13.43
C ALA A 235 0.82 12.48 -13.83
N HIS A 236 1.06 13.38 -12.87
CA HIS A 236 1.86 14.58 -13.12
C HIS A 236 3.33 14.26 -13.34
N LEU A 237 3.90 13.30 -12.63
CA LEU A 237 5.27 12.80 -12.92
C LEU A 237 5.40 12.34 -14.36
N HIS A 238 4.45 11.53 -14.83
CA HIS A 238 4.45 11.05 -16.21
C HIS A 238 4.38 12.20 -17.22
N ILE A 239 3.52 13.19 -16.99
CA ILE A 239 3.35 14.34 -17.90
C ILE A 239 4.59 15.23 -17.91
N LEU A 240 5.12 15.58 -16.74
CA LEU A 240 6.27 16.47 -16.60
C LEU A 240 7.56 15.82 -17.12
N ALA A 241 7.73 14.52 -16.93
CA ALA A 241 8.88 13.78 -17.45
C ALA A 241 8.76 13.45 -18.95
N GLY A 242 7.55 13.50 -19.52
CA GLY A 242 7.28 13.09 -20.91
C GLY A 242 7.50 11.59 -21.18
N ARG A 243 7.61 10.79 -20.11
CA ARG A 243 7.87 9.35 -20.15
C ARG A 243 7.27 8.68 -18.92
N ARG A 244 7.35 7.35 -18.86
CA ARG A 244 7.06 6.62 -17.62
C ARG A 244 8.08 7.03 -16.55
N GLU A 245 7.60 7.67 -15.50
CA GLU A 245 8.37 8.06 -14.33
C GLU A 245 7.50 7.84 -13.09
N ASP A 246 7.90 6.87 -12.26
CA ASP A 246 7.18 6.49 -11.06
C ASP A 246 7.88 7.02 -9.78
N ARG A 247 9.11 7.53 -9.89
CA ARG A 247 9.91 8.03 -8.76
C ARG A 247 9.77 9.55 -8.62
N LEU A 248 9.47 9.98 -7.40
CA LEU A 248 9.34 11.39 -7.05
C LEU A 248 10.70 11.96 -6.61
N VAL A 249 11.63 12.06 -7.56
CA VAL A 249 12.98 12.62 -7.35
C VAL A 249 12.92 14.12 -7.00
N PHE A 250 13.95 14.65 -6.36
CA PHE A 250 13.98 16.03 -5.84
C PHE A 250 13.58 17.09 -6.88
N ASP A 251 14.11 17.02 -8.09
CA ASP A 251 13.80 17.97 -9.17
C ASP A 251 12.31 17.95 -9.56
N GLN A 252 11.70 16.76 -9.52
CA GLN A 252 10.30 16.57 -9.86
C GLN A 252 9.35 16.97 -8.72
N GLN A 253 9.79 16.88 -7.46
CA GLN A 253 8.97 17.27 -6.29
C GLN A 253 8.48 18.71 -6.40
N SER A 254 9.37 19.63 -6.75
CA SER A 254 9.04 21.05 -6.87
C SER A 254 8.09 21.31 -8.05
N ALA A 255 8.34 20.70 -9.20
CA ALA A 255 7.50 20.85 -10.39
C ALA A 255 6.08 20.30 -10.16
N VAL A 256 5.96 19.09 -9.61
CA VAL A 256 4.66 18.48 -9.26
C VAL A 256 3.93 19.32 -8.20
N ALA A 257 4.66 19.86 -7.23
CA ALA A 257 4.07 20.68 -6.18
C ALA A 257 3.43 21.96 -6.75
N GLN A 258 4.13 22.63 -7.67
CA GLN A 258 3.61 23.83 -8.33
C GLN A 258 2.34 23.54 -9.14
N VAL A 259 2.33 22.46 -9.95
CA VAL A 259 1.16 22.08 -10.75
C VAL A 259 -0.06 21.73 -9.87
N LEU A 260 0.17 21.14 -8.71
CA LEU A 260 -0.90 20.83 -7.76
C LEU A 260 -1.35 22.03 -6.90
N GLY A 261 -0.69 23.19 -7.07
CA GLY A 261 -1.01 24.44 -6.39
C GLY A 261 -0.48 24.54 -4.96
N PHE A 262 0.61 23.83 -4.65
CA PHE A 262 1.31 24.02 -3.37
C PHE A 262 2.18 25.27 -3.43
N THR A 263 1.97 26.17 -2.47
CA THR A 263 2.77 27.40 -2.30
C THR A 263 3.71 27.23 -1.11
N ALA A 264 4.96 27.66 -1.27
CA ALA A 264 5.91 27.68 -0.16
C ALA A 264 5.39 28.53 1.01
N THR A 265 5.75 28.15 2.23
CA THR A 265 5.54 28.96 3.44
C THR A 265 6.87 29.58 3.87
N SER A 266 6.86 30.40 4.93
CA SER A 266 8.10 30.94 5.51
C SER A 266 9.08 29.88 6.00
N SER A 267 8.61 28.64 6.23
CA SER A 267 9.41 27.55 6.81
C SER A 267 9.51 26.30 5.95
N LYS A 268 8.73 26.19 4.85
CA LYS A 268 8.68 24.98 4.01
C LYS A 268 8.61 25.32 2.53
N ARG A 269 9.38 24.58 1.73
CA ARG A 269 9.30 24.62 0.26
C ARG A 269 8.02 23.94 -0.22
N ALA A 270 7.55 24.30 -1.42
CA ALA A 270 6.37 23.68 -2.02
C ALA A 270 6.53 22.15 -2.16
N GLY A 271 7.72 21.69 -2.56
CA GLY A 271 8.07 20.26 -2.62
C GLY A 271 7.92 19.56 -1.27
N GLU A 272 8.35 20.17 -0.17
CA GLU A 272 8.22 19.58 1.18
C GLU A 272 6.76 19.45 1.62
N LEU A 273 5.88 20.39 1.21
CA LEU A 273 4.44 20.29 1.47
C LEU A 273 3.80 19.16 0.67
N LEU A 274 4.18 19.01 -0.61
CA LEU A 274 3.77 17.88 -1.44
C LEU A 274 4.22 16.56 -0.82
N MET A 275 5.49 16.46 -0.43
CA MET A 275 6.08 15.27 0.17
C MET A 275 5.40 14.91 1.49
N GLN A 276 5.11 15.88 2.35
CA GLN A 276 4.34 15.64 3.56
C GLN A 276 2.95 15.06 3.25
N ARG A 277 2.29 15.55 2.19
CA ARG A 277 1.01 15.00 1.73
C ARG A 277 1.16 13.57 1.17
N TYR A 278 2.24 13.28 0.45
CA TYR A 278 2.58 11.94 -0.03
C TYR A 278 2.76 10.98 1.15
N TYR A 279 3.61 11.30 2.13
CA TYR A 279 3.90 10.40 3.25
C TYR A 279 2.67 10.11 4.11
N TRP A 280 1.77 11.08 4.30
CA TRP A 280 0.51 10.82 4.98
C TRP A 280 -0.38 9.82 4.22
N ALA A 281 -0.43 9.92 2.89
CA ALA A 281 -1.17 8.99 2.06
C ALA A 281 -0.52 7.60 2.07
N ALA A 282 0.80 7.53 1.88
CA ALA A 282 1.57 6.29 1.87
C ALA A 282 1.48 5.55 3.20
N LYS A 283 1.66 6.25 4.33
CA LYS A 283 1.49 5.69 5.67
C LYS A 283 0.09 5.12 5.89
N ALA A 284 -0.95 5.83 5.44
CA ALA A 284 -2.32 5.35 5.57
C ALA A 284 -2.62 4.13 4.69
N ILE A 285 -2.01 4.06 3.49
CA ILE A 285 -2.08 2.90 2.59
C ILE A 285 -1.36 1.70 3.21
N GLU A 286 -0.16 1.89 3.75
CA GLU A 286 0.61 0.84 4.40
C GLU A 286 -0.15 0.24 5.59
N GLN A 287 -0.73 1.10 6.44
CA GLN A 287 -1.57 0.68 7.56
C GLN A 287 -2.76 -0.17 7.12
N ILE A 288 -3.53 0.28 6.13
CA ILE A 288 -4.72 -0.46 5.70
C ILE A 288 -4.35 -1.76 4.98
N ASN A 289 -3.25 -1.74 4.21
CA ASN A 289 -2.72 -2.93 3.56
C ASN A 289 -2.39 -4.01 4.59
N GLN A 290 -1.64 -3.65 5.65
CA GLN A 290 -1.32 -4.57 6.73
C GLN A 290 -2.58 -5.12 7.41
N ILE A 291 -3.52 -4.25 7.81
CA ILE A 291 -4.74 -4.68 8.53
C ILE A 291 -5.58 -5.64 7.68
N VAL A 292 -5.79 -5.33 6.40
CA VAL A 292 -6.67 -6.12 5.53
C VAL A 292 -6.03 -7.44 5.14
N LEU A 293 -4.74 -7.45 4.77
CA LEU A 293 -4.05 -8.68 4.41
C LEU A 293 -4.05 -9.69 5.57
N LEU A 294 -3.83 -9.19 6.79
CA LEU A 294 -3.90 -10.00 7.99
C LEU A 294 -5.33 -10.50 8.31
N ASP A 295 -6.39 -9.71 8.03
CA ASP A 295 -7.78 -10.17 8.17
C ASP A 295 -8.09 -11.29 7.15
N ILE A 296 -7.63 -11.13 5.90
CA ILE A 296 -7.79 -12.16 4.86
C ILE A 296 -7.01 -13.42 5.22
N GLU A 297 -5.78 -13.31 5.73
CA GLU A 297 -4.98 -14.43 6.22
C GLU A 297 -5.74 -15.23 7.29
N GLY A 298 -6.31 -14.55 8.29
CA GLY A 298 -7.10 -15.20 9.34
C GLY A 298 -8.32 -15.96 8.81
N ARG A 299 -8.96 -15.46 7.72
CA ARG A 299 -10.07 -16.16 7.05
C ARG A 299 -9.60 -17.37 6.22
N LEU A 300 -8.42 -17.31 5.62
CA LEU A 300 -7.85 -18.39 4.82
C LEU A 300 -7.37 -19.56 5.68
N TRP A 301 -6.88 -19.29 6.88
CA TRP A 301 -6.39 -20.29 7.84
C TRP A 301 -7.09 -20.20 9.21
N PRO A 302 -8.40 -20.52 9.28
CA PRO A 302 -9.18 -20.42 10.51
C PRO A 302 -8.79 -21.46 11.58
N GLN A 303 -7.95 -22.45 11.23
CA GLN A 303 -7.56 -23.56 12.10
C GLN A 303 -6.20 -23.36 12.81
N SER A 304 -5.49 -22.26 12.54
CA SER A 304 -4.24 -21.90 13.26
C SER A 304 -4.55 -21.17 14.58
N VAL A 305 -5.51 -21.67 15.36
CA VAL A 305 -5.93 -20.99 16.59
C VAL A 305 -5.19 -21.63 17.74
N ALA A 306 -3.99 -21.13 18.07
CA ALA A 306 -3.51 -21.37 19.43
C ALA A 306 -4.55 -20.85 20.42
N GLN A 307 -4.70 -21.54 21.55
CA GLN A 307 -5.55 -21.06 22.63
C GLN A 307 -5.11 -19.65 23.03
N ALA A 308 -6.06 -18.72 23.05
CA ALA A 308 -5.81 -17.40 23.59
C ALA A 308 -5.52 -17.56 25.08
N GLN A 309 -4.34 -17.12 25.49
CA GLN A 309 -3.96 -17.09 26.90
C GLN A 309 -4.17 -15.68 27.42
N PRO A 310 -5.06 -15.47 28.43
CA PRO A 310 -5.17 -14.18 29.09
C PRO A 310 -3.81 -13.74 29.61
N LEU A 311 -3.43 -12.49 29.30
CA LEU A 311 -2.25 -11.89 29.91
C LEU A 311 -2.58 -11.57 31.37
N ALA A 312 -1.70 -11.99 32.27
CA ALA A 312 -1.79 -11.71 33.68
C ALA A 312 -0.39 -11.46 34.27
N GLY A 313 -0.30 -10.65 35.32
CA GLY A 313 0.96 -10.33 36.00
C GLY A 313 1.92 -9.48 35.18
N VAL A 314 1.45 -8.81 34.12
CA VAL A 314 2.26 -7.90 33.32
C VAL A 314 2.23 -6.51 33.94
N GLU A 315 3.38 -6.02 34.40
CA GLU A 315 3.47 -4.72 35.09
C GLU A 315 2.83 -3.58 34.26
N GLY A 316 1.89 -2.87 34.88
CA GLY A 316 1.22 -1.73 34.27
C GLY A 316 0.12 -2.08 33.26
N VAL A 317 -0.24 -3.36 33.15
CA VAL A 317 -1.31 -3.88 32.30
C VAL A 317 -2.34 -4.58 33.19
N GLU A 318 -3.61 -4.29 32.99
CA GLU A 318 -4.69 -4.96 33.73
C GLU A 318 -4.85 -6.43 33.29
N ASP A 319 -4.94 -7.34 34.25
CA ASP A 319 -5.08 -8.77 34.01
C ASP A 319 -6.36 -9.10 33.24
N GLY A 320 -6.25 -9.99 32.25
CA GLY A 320 -7.38 -10.44 31.42
C GLY A 320 -7.86 -9.45 30.36
N ARG A 321 -7.36 -8.21 30.37
CA ARG A 321 -7.72 -7.17 29.39
C ARG A 321 -7.19 -7.46 27.98
N TYR A 322 -6.08 -8.18 27.89
CA TYR A 322 -5.47 -8.63 26.66
C TYR A 322 -5.24 -10.14 26.69
N VAL A 323 -5.20 -10.74 25.51
CA VAL A 323 -4.84 -12.14 25.31
C VAL A 323 -3.63 -12.25 24.40
N LEU A 324 -2.84 -13.29 24.60
CA LEU A 324 -1.75 -13.68 23.71
C LEU A 324 -2.20 -14.89 22.87
N ARG A 325 -2.08 -14.77 21.55
CA ARG A 325 -2.38 -15.84 20.59
C ARG A 325 -1.23 -15.94 19.59
N ASP A 326 -0.52 -17.06 19.58
CA ASP A 326 0.63 -17.28 18.68
C ASP A 326 1.71 -16.16 18.76
N GLY A 327 1.92 -15.62 19.95
CA GLY A 327 2.83 -14.49 20.17
C GLY A 327 2.26 -13.13 19.75
N MET A 328 0.99 -13.04 19.36
CA MET A 328 0.32 -11.79 18.98
C MET A 328 -0.62 -11.33 20.09
N ILE A 329 -0.50 -10.06 20.50
CA ILE A 329 -1.36 -9.47 21.52
C ILE A 329 -2.65 -8.95 20.90
N GLU A 330 -3.77 -9.30 21.52
CA GLU A 330 -5.13 -8.93 21.12
C GLU A 330 -5.89 -8.39 22.35
N PRO A 331 -6.69 -7.31 22.24
CA PRO A 331 -7.59 -6.95 23.33
C PRO A 331 -8.70 -8.00 23.48
N ALA A 332 -9.00 -8.40 24.72
CA ALA A 332 -10.05 -9.37 24.99
C ALA A 332 -11.44 -8.85 24.57
N ASP A 333 -11.62 -7.52 24.62
CA ASP A 333 -12.76 -6.81 24.05
C ASP A 333 -12.29 -5.93 22.86
N LEU A 334 -12.80 -6.17 21.66
CA LEU A 334 -12.47 -5.36 20.48
C LEU A 334 -13.02 -3.91 20.57
N GLY A 335 -13.96 -3.66 21.48
CA GLY A 335 -14.47 -2.35 21.84
C GLY A 335 -13.56 -1.55 22.77
N LEU A 336 -12.54 -2.18 23.38
CA LEU A 336 -11.71 -1.64 24.48
C LEU A 336 -11.33 -0.17 24.29
N PHE A 337 -10.75 0.14 23.14
CA PHE A 337 -10.19 1.46 22.87
C PHE A 337 -11.24 2.55 22.60
N GLN A 338 -12.49 2.17 22.34
CA GLN A 338 -13.59 3.10 22.10
C GLN A 338 -14.18 3.60 23.42
N HIS A 339 -14.36 2.72 24.40
CA HIS A 339 -14.86 3.09 25.74
C HIS A 339 -13.75 3.51 26.70
N GLU A 340 -12.53 2.96 26.54
CA GLU A 340 -11.37 3.28 27.38
C GLU A 340 -10.15 3.69 26.52
N PRO A 341 -10.15 4.93 25.97
CA PRO A 341 -9.10 5.35 25.04
C PRO A 341 -7.68 5.31 25.62
N TRP A 342 -7.51 5.47 26.93
CA TRP A 342 -6.21 5.37 27.60
C TRP A 342 -5.53 4.00 27.41
N ALA A 343 -6.32 2.93 27.22
CA ALA A 343 -5.84 1.57 26.96
C ALA A 343 -5.11 1.46 25.60
N LEU A 344 -5.29 2.42 24.70
CA LEU A 344 -4.50 2.52 23.46
C LEU A 344 -3.01 2.62 23.74
N LEU A 345 -2.58 3.17 24.88
CA LEU A 345 -1.16 3.20 25.25
C LEU A 345 -0.76 1.94 26.03
N GLU A 346 -1.66 1.40 26.84
CA GLU A 346 -1.43 0.18 27.62
C GLU A 346 -1.11 -1.03 26.74
N ILE A 347 -1.76 -1.21 25.59
CA ILE A 347 -1.44 -2.33 24.69
C ILE A 347 0.03 -2.31 24.21
N PHE A 348 0.66 -1.14 24.10
CA PHE A 348 2.09 -1.05 23.78
C PHE A 348 2.97 -1.42 24.98
N ALA A 349 2.54 -1.11 26.19
CA ALA A 349 3.20 -1.59 27.40
C ALA A 349 3.10 -3.12 27.52
N ALA A 350 1.94 -3.69 27.19
CA ALA A 350 1.74 -5.14 27.07
C ALA A 350 2.69 -5.73 26.01
N PHE A 351 2.79 -5.12 24.84
CA PHE A 351 3.73 -5.54 23.78
C PHE A 351 5.20 -5.53 24.23
N GLN A 352 5.62 -4.57 25.06
CA GLN A 352 7.00 -4.51 25.54
C GLN A 352 7.34 -5.56 26.60
N ARG A 353 6.37 -5.91 27.45
CA ARG A 353 6.61 -6.66 28.70
C ARG A 353 6.06 -8.08 28.69
N ALA A 354 5.06 -8.39 27.87
CA ALA A 354 4.45 -9.70 27.82
C ALA A 354 5.44 -10.75 27.28
N PRO A 355 5.73 -11.83 28.02
CA PRO A 355 6.60 -12.89 27.55
C PRO A 355 6.07 -13.53 26.26
N GLY A 356 6.96 -13.74 25.28
CA GLY A 356 6.61 -14.35 24.00
C GLY A 356 5.85 -13.44 23.03
N ALA A 357 5.57 -12.18 23.38
CA ALA A 357 4.98 -11.22 22.46
C ALA A 357 5.93 -10.86 21.32
N ARG A 358 5.43 -10.97 20.10
CA ARG A 358 6.12 -10.69 18.83
C ARG A 358 5.47 -9.53 18.07
N GLY A 359 4.21 -9.22 18.35
CA GLY A 359 3.49 -8.14 17.71
C GLY A 359 2.06 -7.98 18.23
N LEU A 360 1.29 -7.13 17.54
CA LEU A 360 -0.14 -6.95 17.76
C LEU A 360 -0.92 -7.72 16.71
N SER A 361 -2.00 -8.37 17.13
CA SER A 361 -2.87 -9.14 16.25
C SER A 361 -3.55 -8.25 15.19
N PRO A 362 -4.09 -8.85 14.11
CA PRO A 362 -4.83 -8.12 13.08
C PRO A 362 -6.03 -7.36 13.67
N SER A 363 -6.73 -8.02 14.59
CA SER A 363 -7.86 -7.46 15.33
C SER A 363 -7.45 -6.31 16.24
N ALA A 364 -6.30 -6.39 16.91
CA ALA A 364 -5.74 -5.28 17.68
C ALA A 364 -5.41 -4.07 16.79
N LEU A 365 -4.71 -4.28 15.67
CA LEU A 365 -4.39 -3.22 14.72
C LEU A 365 -5.66 -2.56 14.15
N ARG A 366 -6.69 -3.36 13.84
CA ARG A 366 -8.00 -2.88 13.40
C ARG A 366 -8.70 -2.08 14.50
N ALA A 367 -8.70 -2.56 15.74
CA ALA A 367 -9.28 -1.86 16.88
C ALA A 367 -8.61 -0.50 17.11
N ILE A 368 -7.26 -0.43 17.06
CA ILE A 368 -6.50 0.82 17.13
C ILE A 368 -6.89 1.77 15.98
N TYR A 369 -6.99 1.24 14.75
CA TYR A 369 -7.37 2.02 13.57
C TYR A 369 -8.79 2.62 13.68
N LEU A 370 -9.75 1.85 14.21
CA LEU A 370 -11.12 2.31 14.41
C LEU A 370 -11.23 3.33 15.54
N ALA A 371 -10.42 3.19 16.60
CA ALA A 371 -10.39 4.11 17.74
C ALA A 371 -9.66 5.44 17.48
N ARG A 372 -9.18 5.70 16.25
CA ARG A 372 -8.44 6.94 15.91
C ARG A 372 -9.20 8.22 16.24
N ASN A 373 -10.53 8.22 16.22
CA ASN A 373 -11.34 9.38 16.57
C ASN A 373 -11.40 9.64 18.08
N CYS A 374 -11.14 8.64 18.91
CA CYS A 374 -11.06 8.76 20.37
C CYS A 374 -9.73 9.34 20.85
N MET A 375 -8.72 9.45 19.97
CA MET A 375 -7.40 10.02 20.30
C MET A 375 -7.42 11.57 20.22
N ASP A 376 -8.31 12.18 20.99
CA ASP A 376 -8.57 13.61 21.00
C ASP A 376 -7.82 14.33 22.14
N SER A 377 -8.29 15.52 22.55
CA SER A 377 -7.69 16.25 23.67
C SER A 377 -7.90 15.56 25.02
N ALA A 378 -9.06 14.95 25.25
CA ALA A 378 -9.36 14.25 26.49
C ALA A 378 -8.41 13.05 26.67
N PHE A 379 -8.20 12.26 25.61
CA PHE A 379 -7.23 11.16 25.62
C PHE A 379 -5.81 11.62 26.01
N ARG A 380 -5.35 12.77 25.51
CA ARG A 380 -4.01 13.32 25.82
C ARG A 380 -3.87 13.82 27.25
N HIS A 381 -4.94 14.37 27.82
CA HIS A 381 -4.95 14.93 29.17
C HIS A 381 -5.32 13.90 30.25
N ASP A 382 -5.83 12.72 29.87
CA ASP A 382 -6.13 11.64 30.82
C ASP A 382 -4.86 11.23 31.60
N PRO A 383 -4.87 11.32 32.94
CA PRO A 383 -3.75 10.92 33.78
C PRO A 383 -3.32 9.46 33.56
N ARG A 384 -4.24 8.55 33.22
CA ARG A 384 -3.94 7.15 32.91
C ARG A 384 -3.16 7.04 31.62
N SER A 385 -3.52 7.79 30.58
CA SER A 385 -2.75 7.85 29.33
C SER A 385 -1.33 8.34 29.59
N ARG A 386 -1.17 9.40 30.40
CA ARG A 386 0.15 9.92 30.79
C ARG A 386 0.98 8.89 31.54
N ALA A 387 0.37 8.21 32.52
CA ALA A 387 1.04 7.15 33.26
C ALA A 387 1.48 6.02 32.32
N GLN A 388 0.63 5.57 31.40
CA GLN A 388 0.98 4.52 30.45
C GLN A 388 2.11 4.94 29.50
N PHE A 389 2.08 6.17 28.98
CA PHE A 389 3.18 6.65 28.13
C PHE A 389 4.51 6.70 28.88
N VAL A 390 4.53 7.19 30.11
CA VAL A 390 5.74 7.18 30.95
C VAL A 390 6.22 5.75 31.22
N ARG A 391 5.32 4.81 31.49
CA ARG A 391 5.66 3.38 31.64
C ARG A 391 6.30 2.79 30.39
N ILE A 392 5.85 3.19 29.19
CA ILE A 392 6.47 2.74 27.93
C ILE A 392 7.94 3.18 27.88
N LEU A 393 8.23 4.43 28.28
CA LEU A 393 9.59 4.99 28.30
C LEU A 393 10.47 4.43 29.43
N GLN A 394 9.85 4.02 30.54
CA GLN A 394 10.52 3.41 31.70
C GLN A 394 10.80 1.92 31.52
N ALA A 395 10.30 1.28 30.46
CA ALA A 395 10.50 -0.15 30.24
C ALA A 395 12.00 -0.48 30.12
N PRO A 396 12.49 -1.59 30.72
CA PRO A 396 13.90 -1.96 30.66
C PRO A 396 14.36 -2.25 29.23
N GLN A 397 13.45 -2.69 28.36
CA GLN A 397 13.69 -3.07 26.97
C GLN A 397 12.50 -2.72 26.06
N GLY A 398 12.68 -2.87 24.75
CA GLY A 398 11.59 -2.76 23.78
C GLY A 398 11.09 -1.34 23.47
N ILE A 399 11.63 -0.29 24.10
CA ILE A 399 11.20 1.12 23.92
C ILE A 399 11.17 1.54 22.44
N VAL A 400 12.26 1.29 21.70
CA VAL A 400 12.35 1.65 20.27
C VAL A 400 11.29 0.92 19.45
N HIS A 401 11.05 -0.36 19.72
CA HIS A 401 10.06 -1.17 19.01
C HIS A 401 8.64 -0.67 19.30
N ALA A 402 8.33 -0.35 20.56
CA ALA A 402 7.04 0.22 20.95
C ALA A 402 6.80 1.57 20.28
N LEU A 403 7.76 2.51 20.34
CA LEU A 403 7.60 3.83 19.73
C LEU A 403 7.49 3.77 18.20
N ARG A 404 8.24 2.87 17.55
CA ARG A 404 8.08 2.60 16.11
C ARG A 404 6.69 2.07 15.79
N LEU A 405 6.17 1.13 16.56
CA LEU A 405 4.83 0.58 16.36
C LEU A 405 3.74 1.62 16.64
N MET A 406 3.92 2.45 17.68
CA MET A 406 3.05 3.59 17.96
C MET A 406 3.08 4.61 16.83
N ASN A 407 4.25 4.90 16.23
CA ASN A 407 4.32 5.77 15.07
C ASN A 407 3.64 5.13 13.86
N ARG A 408 3.91 3.85 13.58
CA ARG A 408 3.33 3.08 12.46
C ARG A 408 1.81 3.03 12.55
N THR A 409 1.23 2.86 13.74
CA THR A 409 -0.22 2.88 14.01
C THR A 409 -0.81 4.29 14.16
N SER A 410 0.03 5.34 14.07
CA SER A 410 -0.31 6.76 14.28
C SER A 410 -0.70 7.12 15.72
N VAL A 411 -0.59 6.21 16.69
CA VAL A 411 -0.84 6.48 18.11
C VAL A 411 0.16 7.51 18.65
N LEU A 412 1.45 7.40 18.30
CA LEU A 412 2.48 8.32 18.82
C LEU A 412 2.19 9.77 18.43
N GLY A 413 1.95 10.04 17.15
CA GLY A 413 1.61 11.39 16.68
C GLY A 413 0.23 11.87 17.15
N ARG A 414 -0.72 10.98 17.50
CA ARG A 414 -2.01 11.41 18.04
C ARG A 414 -1.94 11.73 19.53
N TYR A 415 -1.00 11.09 20.24
CA TYR A 415 -0.71 11.34 21.65
C TYR A 415 0.21 12.56 21.84
N LEU A 416 1.37 12.59 21.16
CA LEU A 416 2.31 13.71 21.21
C LEU A 416 2.05 14.69 20.06
N TRP A 417 1.38 15.80 20.36
CA TRP A 417 1.02 16.77 19.32
C TRP A 417 2.22 17.42 18.64
N ALA A 418 3.32 17.68 19.37
CA ALA A 418 4.56 18.18 18.79
C ALA A 418 5.13 17.19 17.76
N PHE A 419 5.20 15.90 18.12
CA PHE A 419 5.60 14.82 17.20
C PHE A 419 4.66 14.74 15.99
N ARG A 420 3.36 14.98 16.15
CA ARG A 420 2.41 14.99 15.03
C ARG A 420 2.79 15.95 13.91
N ARG A 421 3.32 17.13 14.26
CA ARG A 421 3.61 18.22 13.32
C ARG A 421 4.75 17.85 12.37
N ILE A 422 5.63 16.96 12.82
CA ILE A 422 6.83 16.51 12.11
C ILE A 422 6.63 15.14 11.42
N VAL A 423 5.51 14.45 11.63
CA VAL A 423 5.22 13.19 10.91
C VAL A 423 5.16 13.47 9.41
N GLY A 424 6.01 12.77 8.65
CA GLY A 424 6.13 12.97 7.22
C GLY A 424 6.78 14.31 6.85
N GLN A 425 7.42 14.99 7.79
CA GLN A 425 8.20 16.18 7.48
C GLN A 425 9.53 15.75 6.89
N MET A 426 9.79 16.18 5.67
CA MET A 426 11.07 16.04 4.99
C MET A 426 11.87 17.34 5.13
N GLN A 427 13.19 17.22 5.14
CA GLN A 427 14.11 18.33 4.92
C GLN A 427 14.78 18.13 3.56
N HIS A 428 14.72 19.17 2.73
CA HIS A 428 15.25 19.12 1.37
C HIS A 428 16.77 19.42 1.35
N ASP A 429 17.57 18.45 1.80
CA ASP A 429 19.05 18.50 1.78
C ASP A 429 19.67 17.12 1.48
N LEU A 430 21.00 17.10 1.31
CA LEU A 430 21.78 15.90 0.92
C LEU A 430 22.11 14.96 2.09
N PHE A 431 21.82 15.34 3.34
CA PHE A 431 22.24 14.60 4.54
C PHE A 431 21.11 13.75 5.12
N HIS A 432 19.86 14.07 4.82
CA HIS A 432 18.71 13.30 5.26
C HIS A 432 18.35 12.22 4.25
N VAL A 433 18.01 11.03 4.74
CA VAL A 433 17.53 9.90 3.92
C VAL A 433 16.06 9.60 4.24
N TYR A 434 15.59 10.01 5.44
CA TYR A 434 14.25 9.75 5.94
C TYR A 434 13.58 11.03 6.45
N THR A 435 12.29 10.93 6.79
CA THR A 435 11.53 12.02 7.41
C THR A 435 11.98 12.29 8.85
N VAL A 436 11.76 13.52 9.34
CA VAL A 436 12.16 13.99 10.67
C VAL A 436 11.64 13.07 11.78
N ASP A 437 10.41 12.56 11.67
CA ASP A 437 9.85 11.62 12.66
C ASP A 437 10.62 10.29 12.72
N GLN A 438 11.14 9.79 11.59
CA GLN A 438 11.99 8.60 11.57
C GLN A 438 13.38 8.89 12.13
N HIS A 439 13.94 10.06 11.82
CA HIS A 439 15.21 10.49 12.39
C HIS A 439 15.14 10.59 13.92
N ILE A 440 14.08 11.15 14.49
CA ILE A 440 13.89 11.19 15.95
C ILE A 440 13.81 9.79 16.56
N LEU A 441 13.11 8.85 15.92
CA LEU A 441 13.10 7.46 16.39
C LEU A 441 14.49 6.80 16.30
N MET A 442 15.34 7.22 15.37
CA MET A 442 16.74 6.81 15.29
C MET A 442 17.59 7.48 16.39
N VAL A 443 17.34 8.74 16.73
CA VAL A 443 17.97 9.41 17.88
C VAL A 443 17.61 8.68 19.17
N VAL A 444 16.34 8.34 19.38
CA VAL A 444 15.89 7.51 20.52
C VAL A 444 16.61 6.17 20.56
N ARG A 445 16.77 5.51 19.40
CA ARG A 445 17.55 4.27 19.31
C ARG A 445 18.99 4.47 19.75
N ASN A 446 19.66 5.51 19.25
CA ASN A 446 21.05 5.77 19.61
C ASN A 446 21.20 6.17 21.09
N MET A 447 20.28 6.98 21.61
CA MET A 447 20.22 7.35 23.03
C MET A 447 20.11 6.11 23.93
N ARG A 448 19.27 5.14 23.54
CA ARG A 448 19.15 3.85 24.25
C ARG A 448 20.45 3.06 24.29
N ARG A 449 21.25 3.10 23.21
CA ARG A 449 22.51 2.35 23.13
C ARG A 449 23.57 2.90 24.09
N PHE A 450 23.48 4.17 24.49
CA PHE A 450 24.40 4.71 25.50
C PHE A 450 24.27 4.00 26.86
N PHE A 451 23.08 3.47 27.18
CA PHE A 451 22.81 2.73 28.42
C PHE A 451 23.01 1.21 28.31
N MET A 452 23.51 0.71 27.17
CA MET A 452 23.68 -0.72 26.90
C MET A 452 25.17 -1.08 26.89
N PRO A 453 25.66 -1.92 27.83
CA PRO A 453 27.07 -2.29 27.89
C PRO A 453 27.61 -2.86 26.56
N GLU A 454 26.81 -3.63 25.82
CA GLU A 454 27.22 -4.19 24.53
C GLU A 454 27.55 -3.13 23.46
N HIS A 455 27.06 -1.89 23.61
CA HIS A 455 27.28 -0.79 22.68
C HIS A 455 28.26 0.28 23.19
N ALA A 456 28.86 0.09 24.37
CA ALA A 456 29.74 1.08 24.99
C ALA A 456 30.97 1.45 24.14
N HIS A 457 31.42 0.54 23.30
CA HIS A 457 32.57 0.74 22.40
C HIS A 457 32.30 1.75 21.26
N GLU A 458 31.04 2.00 20.92
CA GLU A 458 30.69 2.90 19.80
C GLU A 458 30.81 4.38 20.19
N TYR A 459 30.45 4.71 21.44
CA TYR A 459 30.50 6.07 21.98
C TYR A 459 30.95 6.06 23.46
N PRO A 460 32.24 5.81 23.76
CA PRO A 460 32.71 5.55 25.12
C PRO A 460 32.38 6.67 26.11
N LEU A 461 32.56 7.93 25.72
CA LEU A 461 32.24 9.09 26.56
C LEU A 461 30.74 9.18 26.86
N CYS A 462 29.88 9.00 25.85
CA CYS A 462 28.43 9.04 26.02
C CYS A 462 27.96 7.92 26.95
N SER A 463 28.50 6.71 26.81
CA SER A 463 28.16 5.58 27.69
C SER A 463 28.64 5.79 29.12
N GLN A 464 29.82 6.37 29.32
CA GLN A 464 30.30 6.73 30.66
C GLN A 464 29.40 7.77 31.34
N LEU A 465 28.95 8.79 30.61
CA LEU A 465 28.02 9.80 31.14
C LEU A 465 26.64 9.19 31.42
N ALA A 466 26.12 8.37 30.50
CA ALA A 466 24.83 7.71 30.64
C ALA A 466 24.78 6.75 31.83
N ALA A 467 25.88 6.03 32.12
CA ALA A 467 25.98 5.16 33.30
C ALA A 467 25.79 5.92 34.64
N ASN A 468 26.08 7.22 34.66
CA ASN A 468 25.92 8.08 35.84
C ASN A 468 24.64 8.95 35.81
N PHE A 469 23.77 8.77 34.81
CA PHE A 469 22.55 9.57 34.64
C PHE A 469 21.32 8.83 35.16
N ASP A 470 20.64 9.40 36.16
CA ASP A 470 19.41 8.84 36.76
C ASP A 470 18.29 9.90 36.82
N PRO A 471 17.06 9.62 36.31
CA PRO A 471 16.62 8.38 35.68
C PRO A 471 16.81 8.34 34.14
N PRO A 472 17.28 7.22 33.55
CA PRO A 472 17.60 7.10 32.12
C PRO A 472 16.46 7.50 31.16
N TRP A 473 15.20 7.23 31.54
CA TRP A 473 14.04 7.47 30.69
C TRP A 473 13.80 8.97 30.41
N VAL A 474 14.33 9.88 31.24
CA VAL A 474 14.23 11.33 31.02
C VAL A 474 15.04 11.76 29.79
N LEU A 475 16.20 11.17 29.55
CA LEU A 475 16.98 11.43 28.33
C LEU A 475 16.29 10.87 27.08
N ILE A 476 15.59 9.74 27.23
CA ILE A 476 14.76 9.18 26.15
C ILE A 476 13.61 10.13 25.83
N LEU A 477 12.92 10.65 26.85
CA LEU A 477 11.87 11.64 26.66
C LEU A 477 12.40 12.93 26.02
N ALA A 478 13.58 13.41 26.42
CA ALA A 478 14.19 14.61 25.85
C ALA A 478 14.62 14.42 24.38
N ALA A 479 14.91 13.19 23.97
CA ALA A 479 15.24 12.84 22.59
C ALA A 479 14.00 12.80 21.66
N LEU A 480 12.79 12.65 22.22
CA LEU A 480 11.49 12.60 21.54
C LEU A 480 10.87 13.99 21.36
#